data_AF-A0AAE3ZWH5-F1
#
_entry.id   AF-A0AAE3ZWH5-F1
#
_cell.length_a   1.000
_cell.length_b   1.000
_cell.length_c   1.000
_cell.angle_alpha   90.00
_cell.angle_beta   90.00
_cell.angle_gamma   90.00
#
_symmetry.space_group_name_H-M   'P 1'
#
loop_
_entity.id
_entity.type
_entity.pdbx_description
1 polymer ?
#
loop_
_entity_poly.entity_id
_entity_poly.type
_entity_poly.pdbx_seq_one_letter_code
_entity_poly.pdbx_strand_id
1 'polypeptide(L)'
;MMTLARVAALLGLAGAVVHLALTGAHVAHAPLIALGLVALALVCVPCSVRLWRSPHDRSAWRGALVVAGVMVMLHLAMRPDGAMLAAVLTVAALQAAVGLAALRRSARLPAPADA
;
A
#
# COMPACT_ATOMS: atom_id res chain seq x y z
N MET A 1 0.84 16.10 8.57
CA MET A 1 0.44 14.67 8.49
C MET A 1 -0.44 14.40 7.27
N MET A 2 -1.36 15.31 6.94
CA MET A 2 -2.25 15.20 5.77
C MET A 2 -1.53 14.97 4.43
N THR A 3 -0.42 15.67 4.16
CA THR A 3 0.37 15.50 2.92
C THR A 3 0.97 14.09 2.81
N LEU A 4 1.51 13.54 3.90
CA LEU A 4 2.08 12.18 3.92
C LEU A 4 1.01 11.11 3.68
N ALA A 5 -0.18 11.29 4.29
CA ALA A 5 -1.31 10.39 4.08
C ALA A 5 -1.80 10.43 2.63
N ARG A 6 -1.87 11.62 2.02
CA ARG A 6 -2.22 11.77 0.59
C ARG A 6 -1.20 11.08 -0.31
N VAL A 7 0.10 11.29 -0.09
CA VAL A 7 1.15 10.63 -0.86
C VAL A 7 1.07 9.10 -0.72
N ALA A 8 0.94 8.58 0.50
CA ALA A 8 0.83 7.14 0.73
C ALA A 8 -0.43 6.54 0.08
N ALA A 9 -1.57 7.23 0.17
CA ALA A 9 -2.81 6.80 -0.45
C ALA A 9 -2.76 6.87 -1.98
N LEU A 10 -2.11 7.89 -2.57
CA LEU A 10 -1.89 7.96 -4.02
C LEU A 10 -0.98 6.83 -4.50
N LEU A 11 0.10 6.51 -3.76
CA LEU A 11 0.95 5.35 -4.08
C LEU A 11 0.13 4.05 -4.05
N GLY A 12 -0.70 3.86 -3.03
CA GLY A 12 -1.55 2.67 -2.90
C GLY A 12 -2.59 2.56 -4.03
N LEU A 13 -3.22 3.67 -4.41
CA LEU A 13 -4.16 3.74 -5.53
C LEU A 13 -3.49 3.50 -6.87
N ALA A 14 -2.31 4.09 -7.11
CA ALA A 14 -1.55 3.86 -8.34
C ALA A 14 -1.20 2.38 -8.51
N GLY A 15 -0.75 1.72 -7.44
CA GLY A 15 -0.50 0.27 -7.47
C GLY A 15 -1.77 -0.55 -7.76
N ALA A 16 -2.91 -0.19 -7.18
CA ALA A 16 -4.18 -0.86 -7.46
C ALA A 16 -4.61 -0.70 -8.94
N VAL A 17 -4.43 0.49 -9.52
CA VAL A 17 -4.71 0.74 -10.95
C VAL A 17 -3.80 -0.10 -11.84
N VAL A 18 -2.50 -0.20 -11.52
CA VAL A 18 -1.56 -1.06 -12.26
C VAL A 18 -2.00 -2.52 -12.21
N HIS A 19 -2.35 -3.04 -11.03
CA HIS A 19 -2.84 -4.42 -10.90
C HIS A 19 -4.12 -4.65 -11.70
N LEU A 20 -5.08 -3.72 -11.66
CA LEU A 20 -6.33 -3.80 -12.44
C LEU A 20 -6.06 -3.76 -13.95
N ALA A 21 -5.15 -2.91 -14.42
CA ALA A 21 -4.77 -2.83 -15.82
C ALA A 21 -4.14 -4.16 -16.30
N LEU A 22 -3.26 -4.76 -15.49
CA LEU A 22 -2.67 -6.07 -15.76
C LEU A 22 -3.71 -7.20 -15.71
N THR A 23 -4.77 -7.05 -14.93
CA THR A 23 -5.87 -8.03 -14.86
C THR A 23 -6.53 -8.19 -16.23
N GLY A 24 -6.76 -7.08 -16.95
CA GLY A 24 -7.33 -7.10 -18.29
C GLY A 24 -6.47 -7.84 -19.31
N ALA A 25 -5.14 -7.79 -19.16
CA ALA A 25 -4.19 -8.51 -20.02
C ALA A 25 -4.16 -10.02 -19.75
N HIS A 26 -4.48 -10.45 -18.53
CA HIS A 26 -4.37 -11.86 -18.11
C HIS A 26 -5.70 -12.60 -18.00
N VAL A 27 -6.84 -11.92 -18.05
CA VAL A 27 -8.16 -12.54 -17.86
C VAL A 27 -8.44 -13.70 -18.82
N ALA A 28 -7.93 -13.61 -20.06
CA ALA A 28 -8.14 -14.62 -21.09
C ALA A 28 -7.18 -15.82 -20.99
N HIS A 29 -6.04 -15.71 -20.30
CA HIS A 29 -4.95 -16.69 -20.38
C HIS A 29 -4.53 -17.25 -19.01
N ALA A 30 -4.84 -16.54 -17.92
CA ALA A 30 -4.51 -16.95 -16.56
C ALA A 30 -5.60 -16.45 -15.57
N PRO A 31 -6.79 -17.06 -15.55
CA PRO A 31 -7.95 -16.57 -14.79
C PRO A 31 -7.73 -16.57 -13.27
N LEU A 32 -6.94 -17.51 -12.74
CA LEU A 32 -6.60 -17.54 -11.32
C LEU A 32 -5.69 -16.36 -10.91
N ILE A 33 -4.75 -15.98 -11.78
CA ILE A 33 -3.88 -14.81 -11.56
C ILE A 33 -4.73 -13.54 -11.63
N ALA A 34 -5.65 -13.45 -12.59
CA ALA A 34 -6.57 -12.33 -12.69
C ALA A 34 -7.44 -12.18 -11.43
N LEU A 35 -8.00 -13.27 -10.90
CA LEU A 35 -8.73 -13.25 -9.62
C LEU A 35 -7.86 -12.76 -8.46
N GLY A 36 -6.61 -13.21 -8.38
CA GLY A 36 -5.64 -12.73 -7.39
C GLY A 36 -5.39 -11.22 -7.49
N LEU A 37 -5.23 -10.69 -8.70
CA LEU A 37 -5.03 -9.26 -8.95
C LEU A 37 -6.26 -8.42 -8.57
N VAL A 38 -7.47 -8.90 -8.87
CA VAL A 38 -8.71 -8.23 -8.43
C VAL A 38 -8.82 -8.23 -6.91
N ALA A 39 -8.60 -9.38 -6.25
CA ALA A 39 -8.64 -9.48 -4.80
C ALA A 39 -7.62 -8.52 -4.14
N LEU A 40 -6.42 -8.44 -4.71
CA LEU A 40 -5.39 -7.49 -4.28
C LEU A 40 -5.88 -6.04 -4.39
N ALA A 41 -6.43 -5.64 -5.54
CA ALA A 41 -6.95 -4.30 -5.76
C ALA A 41 -8.10 -3.97 -4.77
N LEU A 42 -8.98 -4.92 -4.51
CA LEU A 42 -10.09 -4.77 -3.56
C LEU A 42 -9.63 -4.57 -2.12
N VAL A 43 -8.45 -5.07 -1.72
CA VAL A 43 -7.85 -4.83 -0.40
C VAL A 43 -7.11 -3.49 -0.36
N CYS A 44 -6.38 -3.13 -1.42
CA CYS A 44 -5.57 -1.91 -1.47
C CYS A 44 -6.39 -0.62 -1.48
N VAL A 45 -7.55 -0.61 -2.17
CA VAL A 45 -8.42 0.55 -2.28
C VAL A 45 -8.98 1.00 -0.92
N PRO A 46 -9.66 0.17 -0.11
CA PRO A 46 -10.19 0.58 1.18
C PRO A 46 -9.10 0.97 2.17
N CYS A 47 -7.92 0.32 2.14
CA CYS A 47 -6.77 0.74 2.95
C CYS A 47 -6.29 2.16 2.57
N SER A 48 -6.19 2.45 1.27
CA SER A 48 -5.79 3.77 0.76
C SER A 48 -6.84 4.84 1.09
N VAL A 49 -8.13 4.51 0.93
CA VAL A 49 -9.25 5.40 1.26
C VAL A 49 -9.33 5.68 2.77
N ARG A 50 -9.14 4.66 3.61
CA ARG A 50 -9.12 4.82 5.07
C ARG A 50 -7.95 5.71 5.49
N LEU A 51 -6.77 5.53 4.90
CA LEU A 51 -5.61 6.38 5.16
C LEU A 51 -5.84 7.84 4.71
N TRP A 52 -6.54 8.03 3.58
CA TRP A 52 -6.91 9.34 3.08
C TRP A 52 -7.89 10.06 4.00
N ARG A 53 -8.93 9.37 4.48
CA ARG A 53 -9.99 9.91 5.34
C ARG A 53 -9.52 10.14 6.78
N SER A 54 -8.66 9.26 7.29
CA SER A 54 -8.25 9.25 8.70
C SER A 54 -6.73 9.28 8.85
N PRO A 55 -6.05 10.38 8.42
CA PRO A 55 -4.60 10.47 8.37
C PRO A 55 -3.92 10.47 9.76
N HIS A 56 -4.69 10.67 10.83
CA HIS A 56 -4.22 10.66 12.22
C HIS A 56 -4.37 9.30 12.91
N ASP A 57 -5.09 8.34 12.30
CA ASP A 57 -5.34 7.02 12.88
C ASP A 57 -4.10 6.13 12.76
N ARG A 58 -3.46 5.83 13.90
CA ARG A 58 -2.29 4.94 13.94
C ARG A 58 -2.60 3.53 13.45
N SER A 59 -3.83 3.04 13.63
CA SER A 59 -4.22 1.70 13.18
C SER A 59 -4.32 1.63 11.66
N ALA A 60 -4.76 2.71 11.00
CA ALA A 60 -4.75 2.82 9.54
C ALA A 60 -3.32 2.78 8.97
N TRP A 61 -2.37 3.48 9.59
CA TRP A 61 -0.96 3.44 9.21
C TRP A 61 -0.31 2.06 9.39
N ARG A 62 -0.62 1.37 10.50
CA ARG A 62 -0.15 -0.01 10.72
C ARG A 62 -0.71 -0.97 9.67
N GLY A 63 -2.02 -0.89 9.39
CA GLY A 63 -2.65 -1.69 8.35
C GLY A 63 -2.02 -1.47 6.98
N ALA A 64 -1.77 -0.21 6.60
CA ALA A 64 -1.10 0.13 5.35
C ALA A 64 0.31 -0.48 5.25
N LEU A 65 1.11 -0.43 6.34
CA LEU A 65 2.44 -1.05 6.37
C LEU A 65 2.40 -2.57 6.29
N VAL A 66 1.43 -3.22 6.96
CA VAL A 66 1.24 -4.68 6.87
C VAL A 66 0.91 -5.08 5.43
N VAL A 67 -0.05 -4.40 4.80
CA VAL A 67 -0.43 -4.67 3.41
C VAL A 67 0.77 -4.44 2.47
N ALA A 68 1.53 -3.37 2.67
CA ALA A 68 2.75 -3.11 1.90
C ALA A 68 3.77 -4.26 2.02
N GLY A 69 4.00 -4.75 3.25
CA GLY A 69 4.90 -5.88 3.50
C GLY A 69 4.43 -7.17 2.82
N VAL A 70 3.13 -7.48 2.91
CA VAL A 70 2.53 -8.65 2.23
C VAL A 70 2.69 -8.53 0.71
N MET A 71 2.49 -7.35 0.13
CA MET A 71 2.68 -7.12 -1.31
C MET A 71 4.10 -7.38 -1.75
N VAL A 72 5.09 -6.92 -0.99
CA VAL A 72 6.50 -7.16 -1.29
C VAL A 72 6.80 -8.65 -1.26
N MET A 73 6.35 -9.36 -0.23
CA MET A 73 6.56 -10.82 -0.12
C MET A 73 5.95 -11.56 -1.32
N LEU A 74 4.72 -11.19 -1.72
CA LEU A 74 4.07 -11.78 -2.90
C LEU A 74 4.85 -11.52 -4.19
N HIS A 75 5.32 -10.28 -4.39
CA HIS A 75 6.12 -9.94 -5.57
C HIS A 75 7.45 -10.70 -5.57
N LEU A 76 8.14 -10.81 -4.43
CA LEU A 76 9.40 -11.56 -4.33
C LEU A 76 9.21 -13.06 -4.57
N ALA A 77 8.10 -13.64 -4.09
CA ALA A 77 7.76 -15.04 -4.34
C ALA A 77 7.58 -15.35 -5.84
N MET A 78 7.14 -14.36 -6.61
CA MET A 78 6.98 -14.43 -8.08
C MET A 78 8.30 -14.31 -8.85
N ARG A 79 9.45 -14.15 -8.15
CA ARG A 79 10.79 -14.01 -8.75
C ARG A 79 10.83 -12.94 -9.87
N PRO A 80 10.63 -11.66 -9.51
CA PRO A 80 10.54 -10.58 -10.48
C PRO A 80 11.90 -10.37 -11.17
N ASP A 81 11.86 -9.96 -12.43
CA ASP A 81 13.06 -9.56 -13.17
C ASP A 81 13.69 -8.28 -12.60
N GLY A 82 14.88 -7.90 -13.06
CA GLY A 82 15.66 -6.82 -12.46
C GLY A 82 14.93 -5.46 -12.41
N ALA A 83 14.19 -5.11 -13.46
CA ALA A 83 13.44 -3.85 -13.51
C ALA A 83 12.21 -3.88 -12.60
N MET A 84 11.45 -5.00 -12.62
CA MET A 84 10.29 -5.16 -11.76
C MET A 84 10.68 -5.24 -10.28
N LEU A 85 11.78 -5.93 -9.96
CA LEU A 85 12.33 -6.00 -8.61
C LEU A 85 12.71 -4.59 -8.10
N ALA A 86 13.41 -3.80 -8.91
CA ALA A 86 13.78 -2.43 -8.54
C ALA A 86 12.55 -1.55 -8.26
N ALA A 87 11.51 -1.67 -9.10
CA ALA A 87 10.25 -0.94 -8.91
C ALA A 87 9.54 -1.35 -7.61
N VAL A 88 9.39 -2.64 -7.36
CA VAL A 88 8.75 -3.18 -6.15
C VAL A 88 9.48 -2.71 -4.89
N LEU A 89 10.82 -2.81 -4.86
CA LEU A 89 11.63 -2.41 -3.71
C LEU A 89 11.57 -0.90 -3.49
N THR A 90 11.56 -0.10 -4.56
CA THR A 90 11.49 1.37 -4.46
C THR A 90 10.14 1.81 -3.90
N VAL A 91 9.03 1.25 -4.42
CA VAL A 91 7.68 1.52 -3.91
C VAL A 91 7.56 1.09 -2.45
N ALA A 92 8.08 -0.09 -2.10
CA ALA A 92 8.11 -0.57 -0.73
C ALA A 92 8.88 0.34 0.21
N ALA A 93 10.09 0.76 -0.19
CA ALA A 93 10.92 1.67 0.58
C ALA A 93 10.23 3.02 0.81
N LEU A 94 9.56 3.57 -0.22
CA LEU A 94 8.78 4.80 -0.12
C LEU A 94 7.60 4.65 0.84
N GLN A 95 6.81 3.58 0.72
CA GLN A 95 5.68 3.35 1.63
C GLN A 95 6.14 3.13 3.07
N ALA A 96 7.23 2.38 3.28
CA ALA A 96 7.82 2.18 4.60
C ALA A 96 8.33 3.49 5.20
N ALA A 97 9.08 4.30 4.42
CA ALA A 97 9.61 5.59 4.87
C ALA A 97 8.47 6.55 5.26
N VAL A 98 7.44 6.67 4.43
CA VAL A 98 6.28 7.54 4.69
C VAL A 98 5.50 7.05 5.92
N GLY A 99 5.23 5.74 6.03
CA GLY A 99 4.53 5.15 7.16
C GLY A 99 5.28 5.28 8.48
N LEU A 100 6.59 5.01 8.49
CA LEU A 100 7.44 5.19 9.67
C LEU A 100 7.53 6.67 10.08
N ALA A 101 7.68 7.58 9.13
CA ALA A 101 7.70 9.02 9.41
C ALA A 101 6.38 9.50 10.03
N ALA A 102 5.23 9.00 9.53
CA ALA A 102 3.92 9.32 10.07
C ALA A 102 3.73 8.75 11.49
N LEU A 103 4.10 7.50 11.74
CA LEU A 103 4.02 6.88 13.06
C LEU A 103 4.93 7.60 14.08
N ARG A 104 6.16 7.93 13.68
CA ARG A 104 7.10 8.70 14.53
C ARG A 104 6.59 10.08 14.89
N ARG A 105 5.93 10.80 13.95
CA ARG A 105 5.29 12.08 14.26
C ARG A 105 4.11 11.91 15.21
N SER A 106 3.30 10.88 14.98
CA SER A 106 2.13 10.57 15.80
C SER A 106 2.51 10.24 17.25
N ALA A 107 3.66 9.61 17.46
CA ALA A 107 4.19 9.26 18.79
C ALA A 107 4.75 10.46 19.57
N ARG A 108 5.12 11.55 18.90
CA ARG A 108 5.64 12.77 19.54
C ARG A 108 4.55 13.75 19.97
N LEU A 109 3.31 13.54 19.53
CA LEU A 109 2.18 14.32 20.02
C LEU A 109 1.81 13.77 21.40
N PRO A 110 1.76 14.61 22.45
CA PRO A 110 1.28 14.18 23.75
C PRO A 110 -0.12 13.58 23.58
N ALA A 111 -0.41 12.52 24.35
CA ALA A 111 -1.79 12.06 24.47
C ALA A 111 -2.65 13.28 24.86
N PRO A 112 -3.86 13.44 24.29
CA PRO A 112 -4.74 14.49 24.76
C PRO A 112 -4.84 14.35 26.29
N ALA A 113 -4.35 15.37 26.99
CA ALA A 113 -4.84 15.60 28.34
C ALA A 113 -6.36 15.72 28.19
N ASP A 114 -7.10 15.15 29.13
CA ASP A 114 -8.56 15.24 29.24
C ASP A 114 -9.31 14.02 28.64
N ALA A 115 -9.45 13.01 29.50
CA ALA A 115 -10.67 12.21 29.64
C ALA A 115 -11.04 12.19 31.13
#